data_AF-A0A6M1SLM3-F1
#
_entry.id   AF-A0A6M1SLM3-F1
#
_cell.length_a   1.000
_cell.length_b   1.000
_cell.length_c   1.000
_cell.angle_alpha   90.00
_cell.angle_beta   90.00
_cell.angle_gamma   90.00
#
_symmetry.space_group_name_H-M   'P 1'
#
loop_
_entity.id
_entity.type
_entity.pdbx_description
1 polymer ?
#
loop_
_entity_poly.entity_id
_entity_poly.type
_entity_poly.pdbx_seq_one_letter_code
_entity_poly.pdbx_strand_id
1 'polypeptide(L)'
;MRLPVLASAALALIAPVGAAETPWQEVAPGVAMRLISTGEITDGGETLVALELDMPDDTKTYWRVPGETGLPLDLDFTASTGIGSHRVLWPYPLREDKNGYLDYVYYGHTVLPLAIDVTDPAARLDVAITLGVCSDICIPAQARFALPIFDKKPDRPSALRIRQALAEVPLAWDGSGEPIGDVEMAGEQLAVEVAPDLLDSQSLIAATDSGETLFGAPQKVRKPD
;
A
#
# COMPACT_ATOMS: atom_id res chain seq x y z
N MET A 1 11.07 -64.60 -28.15
CA MET A 1 11.95 -63.42 -28.02
C MET A 1 11.51 -62.34 -29.00
N ARG A 2 10.58 -61.44 -28.63
CA ARG A 2 10.28 -60.15 -29.28
C ARG A 2 9.64 -59.19 -28.25
N LEU A 3 10.01 -57.91 -28.36
CA LEU A 3 10.20 -56.88 -27.33
C LEU A 3 8.94 -56.39 -26.57
N PRO A 4 9.09 -55.91 -25.32
CA PRO A 4 8.05 -55.13 -24.65
C PRO A 4 8.02 -53.69 -25.21
N VAL A 5 6.82 -53.20 -25.52
CA VAL A 5 6.56 -51.81 -25.92
C VAL A 5 6.65 -50.93 -24.67
N LEU A 6 7.71 -50.15 -24.56
CA LEU A 6 7.85 -49.09 -23.55
C LEU A 6 6.97 -47.90 -23.96
N ALA A 7 5.85 -47.71 -23.25
CA ALA A 7 5.04 -46.50 -23.37
C ALA A 7 5.78 -45.33 -22.72
N SER A 8 6.39 -44.47 -23.53
CA SER A 8 6.97 -43.20 -23.08
C SER A 8 5.85 -42.27 -22.59
N ALA A 9 5.76 -42.08 -21.28
CA ALA A 9 4.97 -41.02 -20.69
C ALA A 9 5.63 -39.67 -21.01
N ALA A 10 5.03 -38.89 -21.91
CA ALA A 10 5.43 -37.52 -22.17
C ALA A 10 5.07 -36.67 -20.96
N LEU A 11 6.07 -36.34 -20.14
CA LEU A 11 5.95 -35.41 -19.03
C LEU A 11 5.80 -34.00 -19.62
N ALA A 12 4.56 -33.50 -19.70
CA ALA A 12 4.30 -32.13 -20.12
C ALA A 12 4.95 -31.18 -19.09
N LEU A 13 6.04 -30.52 -19.50
CA LEU A 13 6.61 -29.38 -18.79
C LEU A 13 5.58 -28.25 -18.83
N ILE A 14 4.79 -28.14 -17.76
CA ILE A 14 3.94 -26.97 -17.51
C ILE A 14 4.92 -25.82 -17.26
N ALA A 15 5.18 -25.02 -18.29
CA ALA A 15 5.91 -23.76 -18.09
C ALA A 15 5.13 -22.93 -17.06
N PRO A 16 5.81 -22.29 -16.09
CA PRO A 16 5.12 -21.39 -15.18
C PRO A 16 4.47 -20.31 -16.04
N VAL A 17 3.14 -20.31 -16.05
CA VAL A 17 2.38 -19.12 -16.44
C VAL A 17 2.98 -18.01 -15.60
N GLY A 18 3.52 -16.96 -16.24
CA GLY A 18 4.10 -15.82 -15.54
C GLY A 18 3.07 -15.32 -14.53
N ALA A 19 3.29 -15.64 -13.26
CA ALA A 19 2.34 -15.35 -12.23
C ALA A 19 2.38 -13.84 -12.02
N ALA A 20 1.22 -13.19 -12.07
CA ALA A 20 1.07 -11.79 -11.70
C ALA A 20 1.17 -11.59 -10.18
N GLU A 21 1.49 -12.64 -9.42
CA GLU A 21 1.71 -12.58 -7.99
C GLU A 21 2.95 -13.39 -7.60
N THR A 22 3.62 -12.98 -6.53
CA THR A 22 4.68 -13.77 -5.90
C THR A 22 4.07 -14.76 -4.91
N PRO A 23 4.79 -15.84 -4.54
CA PRO A 23 4.41 -16.65 -3.39
C PRO A 23 4.34 -15.79 -2.13
N TRP A 24 3.50 -16.20 -1.18
CA TRP A 24 3.51 -15.67 0.17
C TRP A 24 4.85 -15.94 0.84
N GLN A 25 5.41 -14.92 1.49
CA GLN A 25 6.57 -15.03 2.36
C GLN A 25 6.17 -14.64 3.78
N GLU A 26 6.32 -15.56 4.73
CA GLU A 26 6.17 -15.25 6.15
C GLU A 26 7.33 -14.36 6.61
N VAL A 27 7.01 -13.24 7.24
CA VAL A 27 7.98 -12.20 7.65
C VAL A 27 7.99 -11.93 9.15
N ALA A 28 6.94 -12.36 9.84
CA ALA A 28 6.82 -12.43 11.29
C ALA A 28 5.80 -13.53 11.62
N PRO A 29 5.72 -14.00 12.88
CA PRO A 29 4.76 -15.04 13.26
C PRO A 29 3.32 -14.69 12.87
N GLY A 30 2.74 -15.46 11.96
CA GLY A 30 1.37 -15.25 11.46
C GLY A 30 1.21 -14.09 10.48
N VAL A 31 2.29 -13.39 10.10
CA VAL A 31 2.28 -12.30 9.13
C VAL A 31 3.00 -12.73 7.86
N ALA A 32 2.29 -12.69 6.73
CA ALA A 32 2.84 -12.98 5.41
C ALA A 32 2.67 -11.80 4.47
N MET A 33 3.60 -11.66 3.53
CA MET A 33 3.56 -10.64 2.48
C MET A 33 3.71 -11.27 1.10
N ARG A 34 3.18 -10.62 0.08
CA ARG A 34 3.50 -10.87 -1.33
C ARG A 34 3.26 -9.64 -2.18
N LEU A 35 3.79 -9.68 -3.41
CA LEU A 35 3.36 -8.76 -4.46
C LEU A 35 2.26 -9.38 -5.31
N ILE A 36 1.30 -8.55 -5.70
CA ILE A 36 0.30 -8.84 -6.72
C ILE A 36 0.34 -7.74 -7.80
N SER A 37 -0.02 -8.06 -9.04
CA SER A 37 -0.04 -7.15 -10.17
C SER A 37 -1.34 -7.31 -10.95
N THR A 38 -1.78 -6.21 -11.55
CA THR A 38 -2.87 -6.23 -12.53
C THR A 38 -2.50 -7.02 -13.79
N GLY A 39 -1.20 -7.21 -14.09
CA GLY A 39 -0.74 -7.84 -15.33
C GLY A 39 -1.03 -7.00 -16.58
N GLU A 40 -1.29 -5.71 -16.39
CA GLU A 40 -1.60 -4.72 -17.43
C GLU A 40 -0.64 -3.53 -17.29
N ILE A 41 -0.26 -2.96 -18.43
CA ILE A 41 0.39 -1.66 -18.50
C ILE A 41 -0.60 -0.73 -19.21
N THR A 42 -0.93 0.40 -18.59
CA THR A 42 -1.81 1.40 -19.19
C THR A 42 -1.17 2.06 -20.40
N ASP A 43 -1.97 2.70 -21.24
CA ASP A 43 -1.47 3.47 -22.40
C ASP A 43 -0.47 4.58 -21.99
N GLY A 44 -0.53 5.03 -20.74
CA GLY A 44 0.41 6.00 -20.14
C GLY A 44 1.75 5.40 -19.72
N GLY A 45 1.97 4.09 -19.89
CA GLY A 45 3.19 3.41 -19.48
C GLY A 45 3.25 3.07 -17.99
N GLU A 46 2.11 3.03 -17.29
CA GLU A 46 2.05 2.73 -15.86
C GLU A 46 1.42 1.35 -15.62
N THR A 47 1.97 0.59 -14.67
CA THR A 47 1.33 -0.64 -14.16
C THR A 47 0.94 -0.47 -12.69
N LEU A 48 -0.14 -1.15 -12.31
CA LEU A 48 -0.54 -1.25 -10.91
C LEU A 48 -0.08 -2.59 -10.33
N VAL A 49 0.67 -2.48 -9.24
CA VAL A 49 1.01 -3.57 -8.34
C VAL A 49 0.49 -3.27 -6.94
N ALA A 50 0.50 -4.24 -6.04
CA ALA A 50 0.26 -3.99 -4.62
C ALA A 50 1.11 -4.89 -3.74
N LEU A 51 1.50 -4.36 -2.59
CA LEU A 51 1.94 -5.15 -1.46
C LEU A 51 0.69 -5.67 -0.74
N GLU A 52 0.49 -6.98 -0.76
CA GLU A 52 -0.58 -7.64 -0.02
C GLU A 52 0.01 -8.24 1.25
N LEU A 53 -0.56 -7.85 2.39
CA LEU A 53 -0.23 -8.35 3.72
C LEU A 53 -1.39 -9.20 4.23
N ASP A 54 -1.07 -10.40 4.70
CA ASP A 54 -1.97 -11.23 5.50
C ASP A 54 -1.47 -11.20 6.93
N MET A 55 -2.28 -10.65 7.84
CA MET A 55 -1.91 -10.42 9.23
C MET A 55 -3.06 -10.87 10.15
N PRO A 56 -2.78 -11.29 11.39
CA PRO A 56 -3.82 -11.47 12.39
C PRO A 56 -4.62 -10.18 12.61
N ASP A 57 -5.90 -10.31 12.99
CA ASP A 57 -6.82 -9.17 13.15
C ASP A 57 -6.35 -8.14 14.20
N ASP A 58 -5.55 -8.57 15.17
CA ASP A 58 -4.97 -7.74 16.24
C ASP A 58 -3.59 -7.16 15.89
N THR A 59 -3.09 -7.46 14.68
CA THR A 59 -1.78 -7.03 14.21
C THR A 59 -1.95 -5.91 13.20
N LYS A 60 -1.16 -4.85 13.37
CA LYS A 60 -1.20 -3.64 12.54
C LYS A 60 0.09 -3.38 11.77
N THR A 61 -0.05 -2.72 10.64
CA THR A 61 1.01 -1.97 9.97
C THR A 61 0.60 -0.49 9.85
N TYR A 62 1.47 0.35 9.31
CA TYR A 62 1.35 1.79 9.40
C TYR A 62 1.06 2.47 8.07
N TRP A 63 0.38 3.61 8.15
CA TRP A 63 0.22 4.55 7.06
C TRP A 63 1.54 5.29 6.77
N ARG A 64 1.54 6.11 5.70
CA ARG A 64 2.70 6.92 5.28
C ARG A 64 3.29 7.78 6.40
N VAL A 65 2.42 8.33 7.26
CA VAL A 65 2.80 8.95 8.53
C VAL A 65 2.44 7.93 9.61
N PRO A 66 3.41 7.21 10.20
CA PRO A 66 3.11 6.12 11.10
C PRO A 66 2.55 6.59 12.45
N GLY A 67 2.76 7.86 12.79
CA GLY A 67 2.44 8.41 14.11
C GLY A 67 3.66 8.43 15.03
N GLU A 68 3.42 8.37 16.32
CA GLU A 68 4.48 8.52 17.33
C GLU A 68 5.24 7.22 17.61
N THR A 69 4.62 6.05 17.37
CA THR A 69 5.22 4.76 17.76
C THR A 69 5.58 3.84 16.60
N GLY A 70 5.12 4.16 15.39
CA GLY A 70 5.25 3.26 14.25
C GLY A 70 6.56 3.38 13.48
N LEU A 71 6.81 2.34 12.67
CA LEU A 71 7.92 2.30 11.73
C LEU A 71 7.35 2.45 10.31
N PRO A 72 7.87 3.40 9.49
CA PRO A 72 7.34 3.65 8.16
C PRO A 72 7.64 2.49 7.21
N LEU A 73 6.89 2.43 6.12
CA LEU A 73 7.19 1.59 4.97
C LEU A 73 8.37 2.18 4.20
N ASP A 74 9.40 1.37 4.00
CA ASP A 74 10.54 1.64 3.13
C ASP A 74 10.54 0.65 1.96
N LEU A 75 10.70 1.19 0.75
CA LEU A 75 10.68 0.45 -0.50
C LEU A 75 11.91 0.80 -1.33
N ASP A 76 12.77 -0.19 -1.53
CA ASP A 76 13.97 -0.06 -2.34
C ASP A 76 13.83 -0.85 -3.65
N PHE A 77 13.67 -0.11 -4.75
CA PHE A 77 13.57 -0.63 -6.11
C PHE A 77 14.90 -0.61 -6.88
N THR A 78 16.04 -0.34 -6.25
CA THR A 78 17.33 -0.15 -6.94
C THR A 78 17.80 -1.36 -7.74
N ALA A 79 17.31 -2.56 -7.40
CA ALA A 79 17.60 -3.79 -8.13
C ALA A 79 16.65 -4.05 -9.31
N SER A 80 15.63 -3.21 -9.50
CA SER A 80 14.68 -3.30 -10.62
C SER A 80 15.32 -2.90 -11.94
N THR A 81 14.78 -3.39 -13.05
CA THR A 81 15.19 -3.02 -14.41
C THR A 81 13.98 -2.62 -15.23
N GLY A 82 14.05 -1.54 -16.00
CA GLY A 82 12.92 -1.08 -16.81
C GLY A 82 11.78 -0.43 -15.99
N ILE A 83 12.06 -0.06 -14.74
CA ILE A 83 11.14 0.65 -13.84
C ILE A 83 11.59 2.10 -13.71
N GLY A 84 10.64 3.03 -13.83
CA GLY A 84 10.82 4.47 -13.68
C GLY A 84 10.52 4.93 -12.25
N SER A 85 9.60 5.89 -12.10
CA SER A 85 9.14 6.32 -10.79
C SER A 85 8.13 5.34 -10.18
N HIS A 86 7.91 5.46 -8.87
CA HIS A 86 6.87 4.72 -8.17
C HIS A 86 6.15 5.64 -7.19
N ARG A 87 4.89 5.32 -6.90
CA ARG A 87 4.12 5.97 -5.85
C ARG A 87 3.22 4.96 -5.14
N VAL A 88 3.24 4.98 -3.82
CA VAL A 88 2.27 4.24 -3.00
C VAL A 88 0.97 5.04 -3.00
N LEU A 89 -0.13 4.40 -3.38
CA LEU A 89 -1.46 4.98 -3.38
C LEU A 89 -2.13 4.60 -2.07
N TRP A 90 -1.95 5.44 -1.06
CA TRP A 90 -2.29 5.12 0.32
C TRP A 90 -3.80 5.11 0.58
N PRO A 91 -4.41 3.95 0.93
CA PRO A 91 -5.78 3.92 1.44
C PRO A 91 -5.93 4.80 2.68
N TYR A 92 -7.11 5.34 2.93
CA TYR A 92 -7.39 6.12 4.14
C TYR A 92 -7.19 5.23 5.40
N PRO A 93 -6.34 5.62 6.36
CA PRO A 93 -5.99 4.77 7.49
C PRO A 93 -6.99 4.86 8.64
N LEU A 94 -6.93 3.90 9.56
CA LEU A 94 -7.56 4.05 10.87
C LEU A 94 -6.72 4.98 11.75
N ARG A 95 -7.37 5.92 12.43
CA ARG A 95 -6.76 6.74 13.48
C ARG A 95 -6.87 6.02 14.82
N GLU A 96 -5.74 5.65 15.40
CA GLU A 96 -5.66 5.02 16.72
C GLU A 96 -5.07 5.99 17.75
N ASP A 97 -5.79 6.21 18.84
CA ASP A 97 -5.28 6.87 20.04
C ASP A 97 -5.20 5.83 21.16
N LYS A 98 -3.98 5.40 21.49
CA LYS A 98 -3.72 4.37 22.51
C LYS A 98 -2.58 4.82 23.40
N ASN A 99 -2.83 4.81 24.71
CA ASN A 99 -1.88 5.27 25.74
C ASN A 99 -1.39 6.72 25.52
N GLY A 100 -2.20 7.56 24.86
CA GLY A 100 -1.85 8.94 24.55
C GLY A 100 -0.93 9.10 23.33
N TYR A 101 -0.68 8.02 22.58
CA TYR A 101 0.01 8.06 21.30
C TYR A 101 -1.00 7.99 20.16
N LEU A 102 -0.81 8.87 19.18
CA LEU A 102 -1.56 8.87 17.95
C LEU A 102 -0.79 8.10 16.86
N ASP A 103 -1.41 7.05 16.34
CA ASP A 103 -0.93 6.29 15.20
C ASP A 103 -1.97 6.28 14.07
N TYR A 104 -1.49 6.12 12.84
CA TYR A 104 -2.33 5.89 11.66
C TYR A 104 -2.02 4.51 11.08
N VAL A 105 -2.99 3.60 11.13
CA VAL A 105 -2.73 2.17 11.02
C VAL A 105 -3.70 1.43 10.09
N TYR A 106 -3.27 0.25 9.67
CA TYR A 106 -4.08 -0.77 9.01
C TYR A 106 -3.98 -2.07 9.80
N TYR A 107 -5.11 -2.72 10.06
CA TYR A 107 -5.19 -3.98 10.80
C TYR A 107 -5.53 -5.14 9.88
N GLY A 108 -5.05 -6.35 10.21
CA GLY A 108 -5.40 -7.57 9.51
C GLY A 108 -4.99 -7.56 8.03
N HIS A 109 -5.79 -8.21 7.18
CA HIS A 109 -5.53 -8.24 5.74
C HIS A 109 -5.51 -6.82 5.15
N THR A 110 -4.38 -6.46 4.54
CA THR A 110 -4.13 -5.11 4.03
C THR A 110 -3.54 -5.20 2.63
N VAL A 111 -4.04 -4.36 1.72
CA VAL A 111 -3.50 -4.22 0.35
C VAL A 111 -3.06 -2.78 0.17
N LEU A 112 -1.77 -2.56 -0.08
CA LEU A 112 -1.20 -1.25 -0.37
C LEU A 112 -0.88 -1.16 -1.87
N PRO A 113 -1.68 -0.44 -2.67
CA PRO A 113 -1.41 -0.28 -4.10
C PRO A 113 -0.19 0.60 -4.37
N LEU A 114 0.54 0.26 -5.43
CA LEU A 114 1.63 1.04 -5.98
C LEU A 114 1.40 1.24 -7.47
N ALA A 115 1.47 2.50 -7.90
CA ALA A 115 1.59 2.85 -9.31
C ALA A 115 3.07 2.91 -9.66
N ILE A 116 3.45 2.17 -10.71
CA ILE A 116 4.83 2.01 -11.15
C ILE A 116 4.94 2.41 -12.62
N ASP A 117 5.81 3.37 -12.92
CA ASP A 117 6.13 3.73 -14.30
C ASP A 117 7.01 2.64 -14.92
N VAL A 118 6.66 2.21 -16.12
CA VAL A 118 7.37 1.18 -16.89
C VAL A 118 8.09 1.85 -18.06
N THR A 119 9.41 1.72 -18.07
CA THR A 119 10.28 2.31 -19.11
C THR A 119 10.73 1.30 -20.16
N ASP A 120 10.55 0.00 -19.92
CA ASP A 120 10.88 -1.09 -20.84
C ASP A 120 9.76 -2.14 -20.88
N PRO A 121 9.28 -2.59 -22.05
CA PRO A 121 8.31 -3.69 -22.18
C PRO A 121 8.75 -5.03 -21.56
N ALA A 122 10.04 -5.23 -21.27
CA ALA A 122 10.60 -6.37 -20.57
C ALA A 122 11.01 -6.04 -19.11
N ALA A 123 10.34 -5.06 -18.49
CA ALA A 123 10.63 -4.63 -17.13
C ALA A 123 10.52 -5.77 -16.10
N ARG A 124 11.37 -5.65 -15.08
CA ARG A 124 11.41 -6.53 -13.92
C ARG A 124 11.41 -5.68 -12.68
N LEU A 125 10.36 -5.84 -11.88
CA LEU A 125 10.30 -5.29 -10.54
C LEU A 125 11.12 -6.19 -9.61
N ASP A 126 12.01 -5.60 -8.84
CA ASP A 126 12.77 -6.23 -7.76
C ASP A 126 12.82 -5.21 -6.62
N VAL A 127 12.10 -5.51 -5.54
CA VAL A 127 11.88 -4.59 -4.43
C VAL A 127 12.29 -5.24 -3.12
N ALA A 128 13.14 -4.56 -2.37
CA ALA A 128 13.35 -4.83 -0.95
C ALA A 128 12.40 -3.96 -0.13
N ILE A 129 11.75 -4.58 0.85
CA ILE A 129 10.68 -3.97 1.64
C ILE A 129 11.07 -4.08 3.10
N THR A 130 10.97 -2.97 3.82
CA THR A 130 11.02 -2.93 5.29
C THR A 130 9.80 -2.18 5.80
N LEU A 131 9.07 -2.73 6.76
CA LEU A 131 7.93 -2.05 7.38
C LEU A 131 7.74 -2.45 8.84
N GLY A 132 7.03 -1.62 9.61
CA GLY A 132 6.59 -1.99 10.95
C GLY A 132 5.40 -2.95 10.93
N VAL A 133 5.48 -4.02 11.72
CA VAL A 133 4.33 -4.83 12.15
C VAL A 133 4.26 -4.82 13.67
N CYS A 134 3.07 -4.58 14.22
CA CYS A 134 2.87 -4.51 15.67
C CYS A 134 1.60 -5.23 16.09
N SER A 135 1.72 -6.12 17.06
CA SER A 135 0.59 -6.57 17.88
C SER A 135 0.74 -5.96 19.28
N ASP A 136 1.56 -6.59 20.12
CA ASP A 136 1.97 -6.07 21.43
C ASP A 136 3.29 -5.28 21.36
N ILE A 137 4.19 -5.72 20.47
CA ILE A 137 5.49 -5.10 20.24
C ILE A 137 5.66 -4.79 18.77
N CYS A 138 6.33 -3.68 18.48
CA CYS A 138 6.65 -3.29 17.13
C CYS A 138 7.99 -3.86 16.68
N ILE A 139 7.97 -4.59 15.57
CA ILE A 139 9.16 -5.16 14.96
C ILE A 139 9.26 -4.78 13.47
N PRO A 140 10.49 -4.57 12.94
CA PRO A 140 10.68 -4.39 11.52
C PRO A 140 10.58 -5.73 10.79
N ALA A 141 9.56 -5.87 9.93
CA ALA A 141 9.41 -6.98 9.00
C ALA A 141 10.11 -6.68 7.68
N GLN A 142 10.76 -7.67 7.08
CA GLN A 142 11.52 -7.53 5.84
C GLN A 142 11.15 -8.59 4.81
N ALA A 143 11.02 -8.18 3.55
CA ALA A 143 10.90 -9.09 2.42
C ALA A 143 11.63 -8.56 1.20
N ARG A 144 11.88 -9.47 0.25
CA ARG A 144 12.34 -9.11 -1.08
C ARG A 144 11.54 -9.89 -2.11
N PHE A 145 10.93 -9.17 -3.02
CA PHE A 145 10.10 -9.75 -4.07
C PHE A 145 10.60 -9.36 -5.43
N ALA A 146 10.51 -10.29 -6.37
CA ALA A 146 10.76 -10.00 -7.77
C ALA A 146 9.60 -10.47 -8.62
N LEU A 147 9.12 -9.58 -9.49
CA LEU A 147 7.97 -9.81 -10.34
C LEU A 147 8.30 -9.32 -11.76
N PRO A 148 8.24 -10.19 -12.78
CA PRO A 148 8.27 -9.73 -14.16
C PRO A 148 7.04 -8.88 -14.47
N ILE A 149 7.23 -7.72 -15.10
CA ILE A 149 6.16 -6.83 -15.55
C ILE A 149 5.98 -7.04 -17.05
N PHE A 150 4.78 -7.40 -17.46
CA PHE A 150 4.45 -7.62 -18.87
C PHE A 150 3.01 -7.25 -19.16
N ASP A 151 2.77 -6.73 -20.36
CA ASP A 151 1.44 -6.48 -20.90
C ASP A 151 1.03 -7.64 -21.83
N LYS A 152 0.69 -8.78 -21.24
CA LYS A 152 0.34 -9.99 -22.03
C LYS A 152 -1.03 -10.53 -21.69
N LYS A 153 -1.39 -10.54 -20.41
CA LYS A 153 -2.69 -11.02 -19.95
C LYS A 153 -3.00 -10.42 -18.58
N PRO A 154 -4.14 -9.73 -18.46
CA PRO A 154 -4.60 -9.21 -17.18
C PRO A 154 -4.85 -10.32 -16.16
N ASP A 155 -4.41 -10.13 -14.93
CA ASP A 155 -4.76 -10.98 -13.80
C ASP A 155 -5.98 -10.42 -13.07
N ARG A 156 -7.16 -10.89 -13.46
CA ARG A 156 -8.43 -10.39 -12.94
C ARG A 156 -8.57 -10.51 -11.41
N PRO A 157 -8.16 -11.61 -10.75
CA PRO A 157 -8.24 -11.74 -9.29
C PRO A 157 -7.38 -10.71 -8.55
N SER A 158 -6.14 -10.50 -8.98
CA SER A 158 -5.25 -9.49 -8.40
C SER A 158 -5.76 -8.09 -8.69
N ALA A 159 -6.18 -7.82 -9.94
CA ALA A 159 -6.76 -6.53 -10.31
C ALA A 159 -8.01 -6.18 -9.50
N LEU A 160 -8.84 -7.17 -9.12
CA LEU A 160 -9.99 -6.92 -8.25
C LEU A 160 -9.56 -6.42 -6.86
N ARG A 161 -8.61 -7.11 -6.22
CA ARG A 161 -8.11 -6.75 -4.89
C ARG A 161 -7.42 -5.39 -4.88
N ILE A 162 -6.62 -5.11 -5.91
CA ILE A 162 -5.99 -3.80 -6.10
C ILE A 162 -7.07 -2.71 -6.25
N ARG A 163 -8.11 -2.94 -7.07
CA ARG A 163 -9.21 -1.97 -7.23
C ARG A 163 -10.00 -1.73 -5.95
N GLN A 164 -10.19 -2.76 -5.12
CA GLN A 164 -10.85 -2.59 -3.82
C GLN A 164 -10.05 -1.65 -2.91
N ALA A 165 -8.74 -1.85 -2.83
CA ALA A 165 -7.87 -0.96 -2.07
C ALA A 165 -7.81 0.47 -2.65
N LEU A 166 -7.79 0.59 -3.98
CA LEU A 166 -7.84 1.90 -4.65
C LEU A 166 -9.13 2.67 -4.37
N ALA A 167 -10.25 1.99 -4.11
CA ALA A 167 -11.51 2.65 -3.77
C ALA A 167 -11.47 3.35 -2.40
N GLU A 168 -10.52 2.98 -1.54
CA GLU A 168 -10.30 3.58 -0.22
C GLU A 168 -9.21 4.67 -0.26
N VAL A 169 -8.57 4.90 -1.41
CA VAL A 169 -7.55 5.96 -1.55
C VAL A 169 -8.23 7.33 -1.64
N PRO A 170 -7.85 8.32 -0.82
CA PRO A 170 -8.40 9.66 -0.91
C PRO A 170 -8.20 10.26 -2.30
N LEU A 171 -9.28 10.84 -2.84
CA LEU A 171 -9.25 11.56 -4.11
C LEU A 171 -9.04 13.05 -3.86
N ALA A 172 -8.46 13.74 -4.85
CA ALA A 172 -8.45 15.19 -4.86
C ALA A 172 -9.89 15.70 -4.84
N TRP A 173 -10.16 16.71 -4.01
CA TRP A 173 -11.49 17.31 -3.92
C TRP A 173 -11.89 17.94 -5.27
N ASP A 174 -12.99 17.47 -5.85
CA ASP A 174 -13.58 17.96 -7.10
C ASP A 174 -15.02 18.47 -6.92
N GLY A 175 -15.50 18.52 -5.68
CA GLY A 175 -16.83 18.99 -5.32
C GLY A 175 -17.01 20.51 -5.40
N SER A 176 -18.27 20.96 -5.41
CA SER A 176 -18.58 22.38 -5.29
C SER A 176 -18.45 22.86 -3.85
N GLY A 177 -17.81 24.01 -3.65
CA GLY A 177 -17.57 24.59 -2.33
C GLY A 177 -16.13 24.36 -1.86
N GLU A 178 -15.76 25.10 -0.83
CA GLU A 178 -14.44 25.04 -0.21
C GLU A 178 -14.59 24.33 1.15
N PRO A 179 -14.25 23.02 1.23
CA PRO A 179 -14.52 22.23 2.43
C PRO A 179 -13.60 22.64 3.58
N ILE A 180 -12.40 23.14 3.25
CA ILE A 180 -11.41 23.72 4.15
C ILE A 180 -11.31 25.21 3.83
N GLY A 181 -11.72 26.07 4.76
CA GLY A 181 -11.60 27.52 4.65
C GLY A 181 -10.22 28.05 5.09
N ASP A 182 -10.21 29.16 5.82
CA ASP A 182 -8.97 29.79 6.28
C ASP A 182 -8.12 28.84 7.15
N VAL A 183 -6.83 28.84 6.88
CA VAL A 183 -5.81 28.13 7.66
C VAL A 183 -4.84 29.15 8.24
N GLU A 184 -4.76 29.21 9.57
CA GLU A 184 -3.91 30.17 10.28
C GLU A 184 -3.07 29.50 11.37
N MET A 185 -1.94 30.14 11.69
CA MET A 185 -1.13 29.74 12.85
C MET A 185 -1.71 30.37 14.12
N ALA A 186 -2.20 29.52 15.02
CA ALA A 186 -2.70 29.90 16.35
C ALA A 186 -1.70 29.44 17.42
N GLY A 187 -0.65 30.25 17.64
CA GLY A 187 0.46 29.86 18.51
C GLY A 187 1.28 28.72 17.87
N GLU A 188 1.38 27.58 18.56
CA GLU A 188 2.05 26.36 18.05
C GLU A 188 1.08 25.40 17.32
N GLN A 189 -0.15 25.85 17.04
CA GLN A 189 -1.19 25.06 16.38
C GLN A 189 -1.54 25.63 15.01
N LEU A 190 -1.98 24.76 14.10
CA LEU A 190 -2.74 25.17 12.92
C LEU A 190 -4.21 25.18 13.27
N ALA A 191 -4.85 26.34 13.13
CA ALA A 191 -6.30 26.46 13.14
C ALA A 191 -6.81 26.35 11.71
N VAL A 192 -7.76 25.45 11.49
CA VAL A 192 -8.34 25.15 10.17
C VAL A 192 -9.84 25.37 10.27
N GLU A 193 -10.35 26.33 9.51
CA GLU A 193 -11.79 26.50 9.36
C GLU A 193 -12.34 25.39 8.46
N VAL A 194 -13.38 24.71 8.91
CA VAL A 194 -13.97 23.58 8.19
C VAL A 194 -15.46 23.82 8.02
N ALA A 195 -15.97 23.56 6.82
CA ALA A 195 -17.41 23.59 6.54
C ALA A 195 -18.06 22.34 7.18
N PRO A 196 -18.80 22.47 8.30
CA PRO A 196 -19.25 21.32 9.09
C PRO A 196 -20.36 20.50 8.40
N ASP A 197 -20.99 21.07 7.38
CA ASP A 197 -21.95 20.41 6.49
C ASP A 197 -21.27 19.59 5.38
N LEU A 198 -19.99 19.86 5.09
CA LEU A 198 -19.20 19.16 4.07
C LEU A 198 -18.18 18.17 4.67
N LEU A 199 -17.67 18.44 5.87
CA LEU A 199 -16.62 17.65 6.51
C LEU A 199 -16.90 17.34 7.97
N ASP A 200 -16.69 16.08 8.35
CA ASP A 200 -16.53 15.72 9.75
C ASP A 200 -15.10 16.05 10.22
N SER A 201 -15.00 17.00 11.14
CA SER A 201 -13.74 17.36 11.79
C SER A 201 -12.98 16.17 12.40
N GLN A 202 -13.68 15.10 12.81
CA GLN A 202 -13.05 13.93 13.43
C GLN A 202 -12.44 12.96 12.43
N SER A 203 -12.80 13.04 11.15
CA SER A 203 -12.20 12.26 10.07
C SER A 203 -11.06 13.00 9.37
N LEU A 204 -10.58 14.11 9.92
CA LEU A 204 -9.47 14.86 9.33
C LEU A 204 -8.14 14.28 9.78
N ILE A 205 -7.22 14.17 8.82
CA ILE A 205 -5.83 13.83 9.03
C ILE A 205 -4.99 14.88 8.32
N ALA A 206 -4.18 15.62 9.08
CA ALA A 206 -3.17 16.52 8.54
C ALA A 206 -1.83 15.79 8.46
N ALA A 207 -1.20 15.80 7.28
CA ALA A 207 0.07 15.14 7.05
C ALA A 207 0.90 15.94 6.05
N THR A 208 2.22 15.90 6.21
CA THR A 208 3.15 16.43 5.21
C THR A 208 3.48 15.36 4.17
N ASP A 209 3.99 15.81 3.02
CA ASP A 209 4.51 14.91 1.99
C ASP A 209 5.80 14.20 2.45
N SER A 210 6.51 14.72 3.46
CA SER A 210 7.74 14.12 3.99
C SER A 210 7.50 12.83 4.78
N GLY A 211 6.26 12.54 5.18
CA GLY A 211 5.94 11.40 6.06
C GLY A 211 6.30 11.64 7.54
N GLU A 212 6.77 12.83 7.89
CA GLU A 212 7.11 13.18 9.27
C GLU A 212 5.86 13.43 10.12
N THR A 213 5.88 12.92 11.35
CA THR A 213 4.81 13.14 12.34
C THR A 213 4.94 14.56 12.92
N LEU A 214 4.35 15.55 12.24
CA LEU A 214 4.34 16.95 12.70
C LEU A 214 3.05 17.37 13.41
N PHE A 215 1.94 16.69 13.15
CA PHE A 215 0.62 17.09 13.63
C PHE A 215 0.00 16.01 14.51
N GLY A 216 -0.54 16.45 15.65
CA GLY A 216 -1.41 15.62 16.50
C GLY A 216 -2.84 15.52 15.95
N ALA A 217 -3.73 14.87 16.71
CA ALA A 217 -5.11 14.66 16.29
C ALA A 217 -5.87 15.99 16.25
N PRO A 218 -6.61 16.29 15.16
CA PRO A 218 -7.41 17.51 15.08
C PRO A 218 -8.39 17.64 16.25
N GLN A 219 -8.34 18.79 16.92
CA GLN A 219 -9.24 19.12 18.03
C GLN A 219 -10.30 20.09 17.54
N LYS A 220 -11.58 19.74 17.73
CA LYS A 220 -12.68 20.63 17.35
C LYS A 220 -12.78 21.78 18.36
N VAL A 221 -12.54 23.00 17.89
CA VAL A 221 -12.71 24.22 18.67
C VAL A 221 -13.86 25.03 18.07
N ARG A 222 -14.72 25.61 18.92
CA ARG A 222 -15.75 26.56 18.48
C ARG A 222 -15.09 27.92 18.31
N LYS A 223 -15.21 28.53 17.12
CA LYS A 223 -14.77 29.91 16.88
C LYS A 223 -15.44 30.83 17.92
N PRO A 224 -14.68 31.61 18.70
CA PRO A 224 -15.26 32.60 19.61
C PRO A 224 -16.08 33.62 18.81
N ASP A 225 -17.25 33.99 19.32
CA ASP A 225 -18.12 35.03 18.73
C ASP A 225 -17.44 36.41 18.76
#